data_AF-A0A6A5VBM4-F1
#
_entry.id   AF-A0A6A5VBM4-F1
#
_cell.length_a   1.000
_cell.length_b   1.000
_cell.length_c   1.000
_cell.angle_alpha   90.00
_cell.angle_beta   90.00
_cell.angle_gamma   90.00
#
_symmetry.space_group_name_H-M   'P 1'
#
loop_
_entity.id
_entity.type
_entity.pdbx_description
1 polymer ?
#
loop_
_entity_poly.entity_id
_entity_poly.type
_entity_poly.pdbx_seq_one_letter_code
_entity_poly.pdbx_strand_id
1 'polypeptide(L)' 'IWVDTVYINQKDVLERNAQVAMMGKIFESAALVVCWFGPAAEDSDVACEII' A
#
# COMPACT_ATOMS: atom_id res chain seq x y z
N ILE A 1 3.81 -4.78 16.86
CA ILE A 1 3.10 -3.49 16.79
C ILE A 1 2.07 -3.63 15.68
N TRP A 2 0.81 -3.35 15.95
CA TRP A 2 -0.27 -3.34 14.96
C TRP A 2 -0.69 -1.89 14.76
N VAL A 3 -0.71 -1.44 13.52
CA VAL A 3 -1.13 -0.09 13.11
C VAL A 3 -2.32 -0.31 12.19
N ASP A 4 -3.46 0.32 12.51
CA ASP A 4 -4.69 0.13 11.74
C ASP A 4 -4.64 0.84 10.39
N THR A 5 -3.95 1.98 10.29
CA THR A 5 -3.81 2.74 9.04
C THR A 5 -2.63 3.74 9.10
N VAL A 6 -1.90 3.89 7.98
CA VAL A 6 -1.09 5.10 7.71
C VAL A 6 -2.02 6.13 7.07
N TYR A 7 -2.28 7.24 7.77
CA TYR A 7 -3.07 8.34 7.21
C TYR A 7 -2.20 9.16 6.26
N ILE A 8 -2.65 9.31 5.01
CA ILE A 8 -1.97 10.10 3.97
C ILE A 8 -2.97 11.09 3.40
N ASN A 9 -2.71 12.39 3.56
CA ASN A 9 -3.56 13.43 3.00
C ASN A 9 -3.27 13.60 1.50
N GLN A 10 -4.11 13.00 0.66
CA GLN A 10 -3.93 13.03 -0.79
C GLN A 10 -3.96 14.44 -1.42
N LYS A 11 -4.48 15.45 -0.71
CA LYS A 11 -4.52 16.84 -1.19
C LYS A 11 -3.27 17.64 -0.85
N ASP A 12 -2.49 17.21 0.14
CA ASP A 12 -1.24 17.85 0.52
C ASP A 12 -0.07 17.07 -0.10
N VAL A 13 0.48 17.61 -1.18
CA VAL A 13 1.55 16.96 -1.94
C VAL A 13 2.82 16.81 -1.11
N LEU A 14 3.14 17.78 -0.24
CA LEU A 14 4.36 17.73 0.57
C LEU A 14 4.25 16.65 1.63
N GLU A 15 3.12 16.60 2.35
CA GLU A 15 2.84 15.56 3.33
C GLU A 15 2.77 14.18 2.68
N ARG A 16 2.00 14.05 1.60
CA ARG A 16 1.87 12.79 0.86
C ARG A 16 3.22 12.24 0.43
N ASN A 17 4.08 13.08 -0.15
CA ASN A 17 5.40 12.63 -0.60
C ASN A 17 6.28 12.17 0.57
N ALA A 18 6.21 12.86 1.72
CA ALA A 18 6.94 12.44 2.91
C ALA A 18 6.43 11.10 3.46
N GLN A 19 5.11 10.90 3.52
CA GLN A 19 4.53 9.64 3.99
C GLN A 19 4.82 8.48 3.04
N VAL A 20 4.65 8.66 1.73
CA VAL A 20 4.94 7.63 0.72
C VAL A 20 6.42 7.22 0.75
N ALA A 21 7.34 8.16 0.96
CA ALA A 21 8.76 7.84 1.12
C ALA A 21 9.04 6.98 2.38
N MET A 22 8.29 7.18 3.47
CA MET A 22 8.40 6.36 4.68
C MET A 22 7.90 4.93 4.46
N MET A 23 6.82 4.76 3.68
CA MET A 23 6.21 3.45 3.44
C MET A 23 7.20 2.41 2.90
N GLY A 24 8.18 2.82 2.09
CA GLY A 24 9.23 1.93 1.60
C GLY A 24 9.97 1.19 2.72
N LYS A 25 10.35 1.90 3.78
CA LYS A 25 11.04 1.29 4.94
C LYS A 25 10.11 0.39 5.76
N ILE A 26 8.82 0.72 5.83
CA ILE A 26 7.83 -0.09 6.53
C ILE A 26 7.63 -1.42 5.81
N PHE A 27 7.46 -1.39 4.48
CA PHE A 27 7.31 -2.61 3.69
C PHE A 27 8.59 -3.43 3.64
N GLU A 28 9.76 -2.79 3.54
CA GLU A 28 11.06 -3.49 3.59
C GLU A 28 11.30 -4.22 4.91
N SER A 29 10.85 -3.66 6.04
CA SER A 29 11.01 -4.27 7.36
C SER A 29 9.87 -5.22 7.75
N ALA A 30 8.82 -5.34 6.93
CA ALA A 30 7.70 -6.22 7.21
C ALA A 30 8.05 -7.68 6.89
N ALA A 31 7.75 -8.60 7.82
CA ALA A 31 7.93 -10.03 7.58
C ALA A 31 6.97 -10.59 6.51
N LEU A 32 5.84 -9.91 6.29
CA LEU A 32 4.82 -10.25 5.31
C LEU A 32 4.07 -8.97 4.91
N VAL A 33 3.82 -8.82 3.61
CA VAL A 33 2.94 -7.78 3.06
C VAL A 33 1.75 -8.47 2.42
N VAL A 34 0.55 -8.08 2.82
CA VAL A 34 -0.72 -8.60 2.27
C VAL A 34 -1.41 -7.46 1.54
N CYS A 35 -1.75 -7.68 0.26
CA CYS A 35 -2.54 -6.75 -0.53
C CYS A 35 -3.94 -7.31 -0.78
N TRP A 36 -4.96 -6.45 -0.77
CA TRP A 36 -6.34 -6.81 -1.06
C TRP A 36 -6.92 -5.87 -2.10
N PHE A 37 -7.24 -6.42 -3.27
CA PHE A 37 -7.79 -5.66 -4.41
C PHE A 37 -9.32 -5.60 -4.41
N GLY A 38 -9.98 -6.19 -3.42
CA GLY A 38 -11.43 -6.44 -3.43
C GLY A 38 -11.76 -7.89 -3.81
N PRO A 39 -13.05 -8.18 -4.08
CA PRO A 39 -13.47 -9.46 -4.64
C PRO A 39 -12.90 -9.71 -6.04
N ALA A 40 -12.74 -10.97 -6.42
CA ALA A 40 -12.30 -11.34 -7.76
C ALA A 40 -13.31 -10.84 -8.82
N ALA A 41 -12.78 -10.24 -9.88
CA ALA A 41 -13.46 -9.80 -11.11
C ALA A 41 -12.80 -10.45 -12.34
N GLU A 42 -13.41 -10.28 -13.52
CA GLU A 42 -12.96 -10.94 -14.77
C GLU A 42 -11.46 -10.78 -15.07
N ASP A 43 -10.87 -9.63 -14.73
CA ASP A 43 -9.45 -9.33 -15.01
C ASP A 43 -8.55 -9.33 -13.75
N SER A 44 -9.04 -9.89 -12.62
CA SER A 44 -8.26 -9.89 -11.37
C SER A 44 -7.02 -10.78 -11.41
N ASP A 45 -7.05 -11.84 -12.19
CA ASP A 45 -5.89 -12.69 -12.47
C ASP A 45 -4.78 -11.91 -13.18
N VAL A 46 -5.12 -11.19 -14.25
CA VAL A 46 -4.18 -10.33 -15.00
C VAL A 46 -3.58 -9.26 -14.09
N ALA A 47 -4.39 -8.64 -13.23
CA ALA A 47 -3.90 -7.62 -12.29
C ALA A 47 -2.94 -8.18 -11.24
N CYS A 48 -3.15 -9.43 -10.78
CA CYS A 48 -2.27 -10.07 -9.81
C CYS A 48 -0.96 -10.56 -10.42
N GLU A 49 -0.93 -10.92 -11.70
CA GLU A 49 0.29 -11.35 -12.41
C GLU A 49 1.27 -10.21 -12.68
N ILE A 50 0.80 -8.95 -12.71
CA ILE A 50 1.61 -7.76 -12.99
C ILE A 50 2.38 -7.27 -11.75
N ILE A 51 2.04 -7.75 -10.56
CA ILE A 51 2.61 -7.33 -9.25
C ILE A 51 3.80 -8.20 -8.88
#